data_AF-A0A7S2TLP1-F1
#
_entry.id   AF-A0A7S2TLP1-F1
#
_cell.length_a   1.000
_cell.length_b   1.000
_cell.length_c   1.000
_cell.angle_alpha   90.00
_cell.angle_beta   90.00
_cell.angle_gamma   90.00
#
_symmetry.space_group_name_H-M   'P 1'
#
loop_
_entity.id
_entity.type
_entity.pdbx_description
1 polymer ?
#
loop_
_entity_poly.entity_id
_entity_poly.type
_entity_poly.pdbx_seq_one_letter_code
_entity_poly.pdbx_strand_id
1 'polypeptide(L)'
;MSEVRNADSTAEFAPVVTGLQEVDNSDALKKIKTVYEQRSLLYFFSKEKTNWITRGKGNIRIQKHDESQFYQMVLYEEKTLKLRLCTIIHPANEMKANEGSDRAWAFACTDYSECRILECVDKTGLIIGCLSGRWKGQRPGLCHQI
;
A
#
# COMPACT_ATOMS: atom_id res chain seq x y z
N MET A 1 -38.74 -14.43 37.63
CA MET A 1 -37.87 -14.04 36.51
C MET A 1 -37.58 -15.29 35.72
N SER A 2 -38.05 -15.39 34.48
CA SER A 2 -37.80 -16.54 33.60
C SER A 2 -36.36 -16.50 33.09
N GLU A 3 -35.64 -17.61 33.23
CA GLU A 3 -34.27 -17.77 32.76
C GLU A 3 -34.20 -17.66 31.24
N VAL A 4 -33.40 -16.72 30.74
CA VAL A 4 -33.07 -16.61 29.32
C VAL A 4 -32.01 -17.67 29.01
N ARG A 5 -32.41 -18.75 28.33
CA ARG A 5 -31.47 -19.70 27.74
C ARG A 5 -30.64 -18.96 26.69
N ASN A 6 -29.33 -18.79 26.93
CA ASN A 6 -28.37 -18.41 25.89
C ASN A 6 -28.34 -19.55 24.86
N ALA A 7 -29.16 -19.42 23.82
CA ALA A 7 -29.14 -20.29 22.67
C ALA A 7 -28.01 -19.82 21.73
N ASP A 8 -26.79 -20.27 21.99
CA ASP A 8 -25.70 -20.09 21.04
C ASP A 8 -26.04 -20.83 19.74
N SER A 9 -25.96 -20.12 18.62
CA SER A 9 -26.33 -20.64 17.29
C SER A 9 -25.38 -21.77 16.89
N THR A 10 -25.89 -23.01 16.79
CA THR A 10 -25.14 -24.23 16.42
C THR A 10 -24.95 -24.37 14.89
N ALA A 11 -24.95 -23.27 14.13
CA ALA A 11 -24.87 -23.33 12.68
C ALA A 11 -23.47 -23.75 12.21
N GLU A 12 -23.38 -24.89 11.53
CA GLU A 12 -22.17 -25.38 10.87
C GLU A 12 -22.15 -24.94 9.40
N PHE A 13 -21.02 -24.39 8.94
CA PHE A 13 -20.83 -23.95 7.56
C PHE A 13 -19.76 -24.79 6.87
N ALA A 14 -20.14 -25.49 5.80
CA ALA A 14 -19.19 -26.22 4.96
C ALA A 14 -18.49 -25.26 3.96
N PRO A 15 -17.17 -25.36 3.77
CA PRO A 15 -16.45 -24.50 2.85
C PRO A 15 -16.86 -24.78 1.39
N VAL A 16 -17.25 -23.73 0.66
CA VAL A 16 -17.63 -23.82 -0.77
C VAL A 16 -16.42 -24.12 -1.66
N VAL A 17 -15.24 -23.66 -1.27
CA VAL A 17 -13.99 -23.87 -2.01
C VAL A 17 -13.11 -24.82 -1.22
N THR A 18 -12.75 -25.95 -1.83
CA THR A 18 -11.83 -26.94 -1.29
C THR A 18 -10.57 -27.00 -2.15
N GLY A 19 -9.39 -27.18 -1.53
CA GLY A 19 -8.13 -27.37 -2.27
C GLY A 19 -7.40 -26.09 -2.70
N LEU A 20 -7.43 -25.02 -1.91
CA LEU A 20 -6.51 -23.90 -2.13
C LEU A 20 -5.07 -24.36 -1.82
N GLN A 21 -4.17 -24.17 -2.78
CA GLN A 21 -2.75 -24.40 -2.58
C GLN A 21 -2.15 -23.22 -1.82
N GLU A 22 -1.48 -23.49 -0.71
CA GLU A 22 -0.67 -22.49 -0.03
C GLU A 22 0.52 -22.14 -0.92
N VAL A 23 0.65 -20.85 -1.25
CA VAL A 23 1.77 -20.33 -2.04
C VAL A 23 2.70 -19.60 -1.10
N ASP A 24 3.91 -20.12 -0.93
CA ASP A 24 4.96 -19.40 -0.21
C ASP A 24 5.55 -18.31 -1.12
N ASN A 25 5.49 -17.07 -0.65
CA ASN A 25 6.04 -15.89 -1.32
C ASN A 25 7.34 -15.40 -0.67
N SER A 26 7.97 -16.22 0.18
CA SER A 26 9.16 -15.84 0.94
C SER A 26 10.34 -15.43 0.04
N ASP A 27 10.51 -16.04 -1.14
CA ASP A 27 11.66 -15.78 -2.01
C ASP A 27 11.67 -14.40 -2.67
N ALA A 28 10.50 -13.88 -3.05
CA ALA A 28 10.39 -12.54 -3.63
C ALA A 28 10.66 -11.44 -2.57
N LEU A 29 10.26 -11.69 -1.31
CA LEU A 29 10.48 -10.76 -0.21
C LEU A 29 11.96 -10.70 0.22
N LYS A 30 12.71 -11.79 0.08
CA LYS A 30 14.14 -11.86 0.47
C LYS A 30 15.05 -10.89 -0.30
N LYS A 31 14.66 -10.47 -1.50
CA LYS A 31 15.43 -9.54 -2.35
C LYS A 31 15.22 -8.06 -2.04
N ILE A 32 14.30 -7.76 -1.12
CA ILE A 32 13.85 -6.41 -0.80
C ILE A 32 14.25 -6.08 0.65
N LYS A 33 15.13 -5.10 0.82
CA LYS A 33 15.61 -4.68 2.13
C LYS A 33 14.91 -3.40 2.60
N THR A 34 14.30 -3.42 3.78
CA THR A 34 13.77 -2.21 4.42
C THR A 34 14.91 -1.36 4.96
N VAL A 35 14.97 -0.10 4.53
CA VAL A 35 15.98 0.89 4.96
C VAL A 35 15.39 1.87 5.96
N TYR A 36 14.09 2.11 5.89
CA TYR A 36 13.35 3.00 6.78
C TYR A 36 11.99 2.41 7.09
N GLU A 37 11.53 2.54 8.34
CA GLU A 37 10.17 2.21 8.74
C GLU A 37 9.67 3.20 9.78
N GLN A 38 8.46 3.71 9.57
CA GLN A 38 7.82 4.61 10.52
C GLN A 38 6.31 4.46 10.49
N ARG A 39 5.71 4.59 11.68
CA ARG A 39 4.26 4.67 11.88
C ARG A 39 3.71 5.95 11.28
N SER A 40 2.68 5.85 10.43
CA SER A 40 2.22 7.01 9.66
C SER A 40 0.77 6.92 9.22
N LEU A 41 0.21 8.09 8.92
CA LEU A 41 -1.10 8.25 8.35
C LEU A 41 -0.96 8.82 6.93
N LEU A 42 -1.51 8.09 5.96
CA LEU A 42 -1.48 8.47 4.55
C LEU A 42 -2.78 9.14 4.16
N TYR A 43 -2.66 10.27 3.47
CA TYR A 43 -3.76 11.03 2.89
C TYR A 43 -3.58 11.15 1.39
N PHE A 44 -4.69 11.25 0.66
CA PHE A 44 -4.68 11.66 -0.75
C PHE A 44 -5.48 12.96 -0.91
N PHE A 45 -5.05 13.81 -1.83
CA PHE A 45 -5.80 15.02 -2.17
C PHE A 45 -6.86 14.72 -3.24
N SER A 46 -8.13 14.90 -2.90
CA SER A 46 -9.21 14.80 -3.87
C SER A 46 -9.39 16.13 -4.59
N LYS A 47 -9.23 16.13 -5.92
CA LYS A 47 -9.52 17.32 -6.75
C LYS A 47 -11.00 17.66 -6.78
N GLU A 48 -11.88 16.66 -6.69
CA GLU A 48 -13.34 16.85 -6.74
C GLU A 48 -13.86 17.55 -5.49
N LYS A 49 -13.36 17.13 -4.33
CA LYS A 49 -13.76 17.68 -3.03
C LYS A 49 -12.82 18.77 -2.51
N THR A 50 -11.75 19.05 -3.26
CA THR A 50 -10.68 20.00 -2.92
C THR A 50 -10.19 19.84 -1.48
N ASN A 51 -10.04 18.60 -1.01
CA ASN A 51 -9.70 18.30 0.38
C ASN A 51 -8.81 17.05 0.50
N TRP A 52 -8.17 16.94 1.65
CA TRP A 52 -7.39 15.76 2.03
C TRP A 52 -8.30 14.68 2.61
N ILE A 53 -8.17 13.46 2.10
CA ILE A 53 -8.95 12.29 2.52
C ILE A 53 -7.98 11.22 3.02
N THR A 54 -8.27 10.65 4.19
CA THR A 54 -7.49 9.56 4.76
C THR A 54 -7.54 8.34 3.84
N ARG A 55 -6.37 7.84 3.46
CA ARG A 55 -6.22 6.68 2.57
C ARG A 55 -5.85 5.41 3.32
N GLY A 56 -5.00 5.51 4.33
CA GLY A 56 -4.55 4.34 5.08
C GLY A 56 -3.73 4.73 6.30
N LYS A 57 -3.84 3.92 7.36
CA LYS A 57 -3.04 4.03 8.58
C LYS A 57 -2.16 2.80 8.69
N GLY A 58 -0.85 2.98 8.76
CA GLY A 58 0.10 1.88 8.61
C GLY A 58 1.49 2.24 9.08
N ASN A 59 2.44 1.35 8.77
CA ASN A 59 3.85 1.73 8.76
C ASN A 59 4.24 2.01 7.32
N ILE A 60 4.76 3.20 7.04
CA ILE A 60 5.46 3.44 5.79
C ILE A 60 6.82 2.75 5.87
N ARG A 61 7.22 2.11 4.79
CA ARG A 61 8.52 1.48 4.62
C ARG A 61 9.18 2.04 3.37
N ILE A 62 10.44 2.44 3.49
CA ILE A 62 11.30 2.66 2.34
C ILE A 62 12.13 1.39 2.17
N GLN A 63 12.01 0.80 0.99
CA GLN A 63 12.65 -0.46 0.66
C GLN A 63 13.59 -0.27 -0.52
N LYS A 64 14.74 -0.96 -0.47
CA LYS A 64 15.71 -1.02 -1.55
C LYS A 64 15.64 -2.41 -2.20
N HIS A 65 15.56 -2.44 -3.52
CA HIS A 65 15.71 -3.68 -4.28
C HIS A 65 17.19 -3.95 -4.53
N ASP A 66 17.71 -5.09 -4.09
CA ASP A 66 19.16 -5.34 -4.17
C ASP A 66 19.64 -5.59 -5.60
N GLU A 67 18.81 -6.18 -6.48
CA GLU A 67 19.22 -6.49 -7.86
C GLU A 67 19.15 -5.26 -8.80
N SER A 68 18.17 -4.38 -8.59
CA SER A 68 17.89 -3.25 -9.49
C SER A 68 18.30 -1.89 -8.91
N GLN A 69 18.69 -1.86 -7.63
CA GLN A 69 19.15 -0.67 -6.90
C GLN A 69 18.15 0.49 -6.81
N PHE A 70 16.88 0.27 -7.18
CA PHE A 70 15.82 1.27 -7.00
C PHE A 70 15.24 1.22 -5.59
N TYR A 71 14.72 2.36 -5.15
CA TYR A 71 14.03 2.52 -3.88
C TYR A 71 12.54 2.66 -4.11
N GLN A 72 11.73 2.04 -3.25
CA GLN A 72 10.29 2.17 -3.26
C GLN A 72 9.74 2.54 -1.88
N MET A 73 8.63 3.26 -1.87
CA MET A 73 7.84 3.54 -0.68
C MET A 73 6.61 2.64 -0.68
N VAL A 74 6.41 1.94 0.43
CA VAL A 74 5.31 1.00 0.61
C VAL A 74 4.61 1.29 1.92
N LEU A 75 3.27 1.27 1.93
CA LEU A 75 2.49 1.32 3.17
C LEU A 75 1.40 0.26 3.12
N TYR A 76 1.39 -0.62 4.12
CA TYR A 76 0.31 -1.56 4.36
C TYR A 76 -0.56 -1.06 5.50
N GLU A 77 -1.87 -1.17 5.33
CA GLU A 77 -2.83 -0.85 6.38
C GLU A 77 -2.81 -1.91 7.48
N GLU A 78 -2.78 -1.52 8.75
CA GLU A 78 -2.53 -2.46 9.84
C GLU A 78 -3.59 -3.54 10.02
N LYS A 79 -4.87 -3.19 9.87
CA LYS A 79 -5.98 -4.11 10.16
C LYS A 79 -6.26 -5.07 9.01
N THR A 80 -6.20 -4.55 7.79
CA THR A 80 -6.56 -5.29 6.58
C THR A 80 -5.33 -5.91 5.91
N LEU A 81 -4.13 -5.47 6.28
CA LEU A 81 -2.86 -5.79 5.63
C LEU A 81 -2.87 -5.49 4.13
N LYS A 82 -3.79 -4.64 3.66
CA LYS A 82 -3.88 -4.22 2.27
C LYS A 82 -2.83 -3.16 1.96
N LEU A 83 -2.26 -3.25 0.77
CA LEU A 83 -1.38 -2.24 0.22
C LEU A 83 -2.16 -0.93 -0.01
N ARG A 84 -1.67 0.19 0.53
CA ARG A 84 -2.28 1.52 0.42
C ARG A 84 -1.39 2.57 -0.26
N LEU A 85 -0.09 2.30 -0.31
CA LEU A 85 0.89 3.05 -1.09
C LEU A 85 1.90 2.06 -1.67
N CYS A 86 2.18 2.19 -2.96
CA CYS A 86 3.33 1.58 -3.60
C CYS A 86 3.83 2.53 -4.67
N THR A 87 5.02 3.10 -4.49
CA THR A 87 5.58 4.02 -5.46
C THR A 87 7.10 3.91 -5.53
N ILE A 88 7.66 4.15 -6.70
CA ILE A 88 9.11 4.21 -6.90
C ILE A 88 9.59 5.62 -6.55
N ILE A 89 10.66 5.69 -5.77
CA ILE A 89 11.30 6.96 -5.44
C ILE A 89 12.20 7.36 -6.60
N HIS A 90 11.84 8.45 -7.28
CA HIS A 90 12.66 9.07 -8.29
C HIS A 90 13.42 10.28 -7.71
N PRO A 91 14.63 10.59 -8.19
CA PRO A 91 15.36 11.79 -7.77
C PRO A 91 14.61 13.10 -8.03
N ALA A 92 13.69 13.10 -9.00
CA ALA A 92 12.82 14.24 -9.31
C ALA A 92 11.60 14.38 -8.37
N ASN A 93 11.36 13.41 -7.47
CA ASN A 93 10.26 13.50 -6.52
C ASN A 93 10.62 14.53 -5.43
N GLU A 94 9.97 15.69 -5.46
CA GLU A 94 10.10 16.69 -4.41
C GLU A 94 9.10 16.45 -3.28
N MET A 95 9.60 16.37 -2.05
CA MET A 95 8.77 16.39 -0.84
C MET A 95 8.71 17.81 -0.30
N LYS A 96 7.50 18.33 -0.13
CA LYS A 96 7.26 19.67 0.45
C LYS A 96 6.65 19.51 1.82
N ALA A 97 7.20 20.22 2.80
CA ALA A 97 6.57 20.29 4.12
C ALA A 97 5.19 20.94 3.98
N ASN A 98 4.20 20.39 4.67
CA ASN A 98 2.85 20.96 4.65
C ASN A 98 2.80 22.19 5.55
N GLU A 99 2.27 23.31 5.02
CA GLU A 99 2.07 24.51 5.82
C GLU A 99 1.07 24.22 6.95
N GLY A 100 1.50 24.40 8.20
CA GLY A 100 0.69 24.12 9.39
C GLY A 100 0.99 22.79 10.09
N SER A 101 1.95 22.00 9.63
CA SER A 101 2.44 20.84 10.40
C SER A 101 3.94 20.60 10.17
N ASP A 102 4.68 20.47 11.26
CA ASP A 102 6.10 20.09 11.30
C ASP A 102 6.34 18.60 11.02
N ARG A 103 5.26 17.81 10.95
CA ARG A 103 5.26 16.35 10.85
C ARG A 103 4.57 15.83 9.60
N ALA A 104 4.18 16.71 8.69
CA ALA A 104 3.50 16.34 7.46
C ALA A 104 4.26 16.79 6.22
N TRP A 105 4.33 15.89 5.25
CA TRP A 105 4.99 16.09 3.97
C TRP A 105 4.05 15.72 2.83
N ALA A 106 3.96 16.57 1.82
CA ALA A 106 3.21 16.32 0.60
C ALA A 106 4.15 16.09 -0.58
N PHE A 107 3.85 15.09 -1.39
CA PHE A 107 4.59 14.80 -2.61
C PHE A 107 3.66 14.26 -3.69
N ALA A 108 4.04 14.45 -4.95
CA ALA A 108 3.37 13.83 -6.08
C ALA A 108 4.12 12.55 -6.46
N CYS A 109 3.40 11.47 -6.72
CA CYS A 109 4.02 10.22 -7.17
C CYS A 109 3.04 9.38 -8.01
N THR A 110 3.61 8.42 -8.74
CA THR A 110 2.83 7.38 -9.43
C THR A 110 2.61 6.24 -8.45
N ASP A 111 1.36 6.00 -8.08
CA ASP A 111 0.99 4.98 -7.10
C ASP A 111 0.41 3.72 -7.75
N TYR A 112 0.94 2.57 -7.35
CA TYR A 112 0.63 1.23 -7.84
C TYR A 112 -0.16 0.39 -6.83
N SER A 113 -0.60 0.96 -5.69
CA SER A 113 -1.27 0.21 -4.62
C SER A 113 -2.58 -0.46 -5.02
N GLU A 114 -3.25 0.03 -6.06
CA GLU A 114 -4.51 -0.50 -6.59
C GLU A 114 -4.33 -1.36 -7.83
N CYS A 115 -3.09 -1.49 -8.33
CA CYS A 115 -2.82 -2.37 -9.47
C CYS A 115 -3.00 -3.84 -9.10
N ARG A 116 -3.61 -4.61 -10.01
CA ARG A 116 -3.71 -6.05 -9.86
C ARG A 116 -2.30 -6.66 -9.98
N ILE A 117 -1.86 -7.36 -8.92
CA ILE A 117 -0.48 -7.88 -8.74
C ILE A 117 0.03 -8.65 -9.97
N LEU A 118 -0.84 -9.38 -10.67
CA LEU A 118 -0.50 -10.22 -11.82
C LEU A 118 -0.11 -9.44 -13.09
N GLU A 119 -0.50 -8.17 -13.23
CA GLU A 119 -0.17 -7.36 -14.41
C GLU A 119 1.07 -6.49 -14.20
N CYS A 120 1.47 -6.29 -12.95
CA CYS A 120 2.53 -5.35 -12.60
C CYS A 120 3.87 -6.03 -12.38
N VAL A 121 3.94 -7.24 -11.82
CA VAL A 121 5.23 -7.82 -11.42
C VAL A 121 5.71 -8.84 -12.46
N ASP A 122 6.82 -8.58 -13.13
CA ASP A 122 7.46 -9.61 -13.95
C ASP A 122 8.17 -10.67 -13.10
N LYS A 123 8.70 -11.72 -13.76
CA LYS A 123 9.44 -12.80 -13.09
C LYS A 123 10.71 -12.32 -12.34
N THR A 124 11.06 -11.04 -12.44
CA THR A 124 12.19 -10.40 -11.75
C THR A 124 11.78 -9.56 -10.54
N GLY A 125 10.48 -9.41 -10.26
CA GLY A 125 9.98 -8.59 -9.16
C GLY A 125 9.79 -7.11 -9.53
N LEU A 126 9.96 -6.72 -10.80
CA LEU A 126 9.83 -5.34 -11.25
C LEU A 126 8.36 -4.99 -11.54
N ILE A 127 7.90 -3.82 -11.08
CA ILE A 127 6.62 -3.24 -11.51
C ILE A 127 6.75 -2.73 -12.96
N ILE A 128 6.38 -3.54 -13.96
CA ILE A 128 6.28 -3.12 -15.37
C ILE A 128 5.05 -2.22 -15.51
N GLY A 129 5.31 -0.91 -15.47
CA GLY A 129 4.31 0.11 -15.74
C GLY A 129 4.87 1.32 -16.47
N CYS A 130 5.90 1.17 -17.32
CA CYS A 130 6.36 2.29 -18.17
C CYS A 130 7.31 1.88 -19.30
N LEU A 131 6.81 1.21 -20.35
CA LEU A 131 7.48 1.24 -21.67
C LEU A 131 6.54 1.58 -22.84
N SER A 132 5.22 1.53 -22.65
CA SER A 132 4.24 2.08 -23.58
C SER A 132 3.52 3.24 -22.90
N GLY A 133 3.87 4.46 -23.31
CA GLY A 133 3.31 5.68 -22.73
C GLY A 133 1.78 5.66 -22.65
N ARG A 134 1.27 6.22 -21.54
CA ARG A 134 -0.14 6.50 -21.20
C ARG A 134 -0.81 5.51 -20.22
N TRP A 135 -0.35 5.55 -18.97
CA TRP A 135 -1.19 5.22 -17.81
C TRP A 135 -1.94 6.48 -17.35
N LYS A 136 -3.28 6.45 -17.37
CA LYS A 136 -4.17 7.58 -16.96
C LYS A 136 -4.30 7.75 -15.44
N GLY A 137 -3.28 7.35 -14.68
CA GLY A 137 -3.35 7.20 -13.21
C GLY A 137 -2.43 8.12 -12.41
N GLN A 138 -1.80 9.13 -13.02
CA GLN A 138 -1.07 10.15 -12.25
C GLN A 138 -2.05 10.91 -11.35
N ARG A 139 -2.15 10.50 -10.09
CA ARG A 139 -2.91 11.19 -9.05
C ARG A 139 -1.93 12.09 -8.28
N PRO A 140 -2.02 13.43 -8.43
CA PRO A 140 -1.16 14.33 -7.68
C PRO A 140 -1.56 14.36 -6.20
N GLY A 141 -0.56 14.37 -5.33
CA GLY A 141 -0.70 14.67 -3.91
C GLY A 141 -1.03 13.46 -3.04
N LEU A 142 0.01 12.73 -2.65
CA LEU A 142 -0.02 11.91 -1.45
C LEU A 142 0.64 12.71 -0.33
N CYS A 143 -0.07 12.88 0.79
CA CYS A 143 0.45 13.49 1.99
C CYS A 143 0.71 12.40 3.02
N HIS A 144 1.92 12.41 3.55
CA HIS A 144 2.37 11.56 4.63
C HIS A 144 2.40 12.40 5.91
N GLN A 145 1.71 11.97 6.95
CA GLN A 145 1.78 12.57 8.27
C GLN A 145 2.34 11.57 9.27
N ILE A 146 3.35 12.01 10.01
CA ILE A 146 3.97 11.34 11.18
C ILE A 146 3.09 11.56 12.40
#